data_AF-A0A4Q9Y2D7-F1
#
_entry.id   AF-A0A4Q9Y2D7-F1
#
_cell.length_a   1.000
_cell.length_b   1.000
_cell.length_c   1.000
_cell.angle_alpha   90.00
_cell.angle_beta   90.00
_cell.angle_gamma   90.00
#
_symmetry.space_group_name_H-M   'P 1'
#
loop_
_entity.id
_entity.type
_entity.pdbx_description
1 polymer ?
#
loop_
_entity_poly.entity_id
_entity_poly.type
_entity_poly.pdbx_seq_one_letter_code
_entity_poly.pdbx_strand_id
1 'polypeptide(L)' 'MYNEADTLRMIIVRSHSGADLKDFNDAEKEVLFKRNVKFKIISQYLLNGKPIMEVEEVEQ' A
#
# COMPACT_ATOMS: atom_id res chain seq x y z
N MET A 1 9.23 -3.57 -4.33
CA MET A 1 9.60 -3.59 -5.77
C MET A 1 8.84 -2.50 -6.53
N TYR A 2 9.53 -1.76 -7.41
CA TYR A 2 8.92 -0.79 -8.34
C TYR A 2 8.87 -1.44 -9.74
N ASN A 3 7.70 -1.47 -10.39
CA ASN A 3 7.54 -2.00 -11.75
C ASN A 3 7.04 -0.87 -12.67
N GLU A 4 7.76 -0.58 -13.74
CA GLU A 4 7.37 0.46 -14.70
C GLU A 4 6.19 0.08 -15.58
N ALA A 5 5.84 -1.20 -15.68
CA ALA A 5 4.66 -1.69 -16.38
C ALA A 5 3.43 -1.79 -15.46
N ASP A 6 3.48 -1.24 -14.24
CA ASP A 6 2.33 -1.23 -13.34
C ASP A 6 1.16 -0.42 -13.90
N THR A 7 -0.04 -0.97 -13.72
CA THR A 7 -1.29 -0.42 -14.24
C THR A 7 -2.05 0.41 -13.21
N LEU A 8 -1.73 0.25 -11.92
CA LEU A 8 -2.31 0.97 -10.79
C LEU A 8 -1.30 0.98 -9.64
N ARG A 9 -1.18 2.10 -8.94
CA ARG A 9 -0.45 2.18 -7.67
C ARG A 9 -1.38 2.52 -6.53
N MET A 10 -1.26 1.78 -5.45
CA MET A 10 -1.90 2.10 -4.18
C MET A 10 -0.84 2.60 -3.20
N ILE A 11 -1.09 3.75 -2.59
CA ILE A 11 -0.24 4.32 -1.56
C ILE A 11 -1.03 4.27 -0.26
N ILE A 12 -0.56 3.46 0.69
CA ILE A 12 -1.11 3.44 2.05
C ILE A 12 -0.43 4.56 2.83
N VAL A 13 -1.11 5.70 2.98
CA VAL A 13 -0.53 6.92 3.58
C VAL A 13 -0.40 6.79 5.09
N ARG A 14 -1.32 6.05 5.73
CA ARG A 14 -1.29 5.73 7.17
C ARG A 14 -1.84 4.33 7.41
N SER A 15 -1.14 3.56 8.23
CA SER A 15 -1.55 2.23 8.69
C SER A 15 -1.01 1.94 10.08
N HIS A 16 -1.69 1.09 10.84
CA HIS A 16 -1.31 0.69 12.19
C HIS A 16 -1.26 -0.83 12.40
N SER A 17 -1.87 -1.65 11.53
CA SER A 17 -1.91 -3.12 11.72
C SER A 17 -0.93 -3.92 10.86
N GLY A 18 -0.16 -3.24 10.00
CA GLY A 18 0.83 -3.87 9.13
C GLY A 18 1.97 -4.49 9.94
N ALA A 19 2.30 -5.75 9.63
CA ALA A 19 3.48 -6.43 10.18
C ALA A 19 4.63 -6.35 9.18
N ASP A 20 5.79 -5.86 9.63
CA ASP A 20 7.02 -5.89 8.85
C ASP A 20 7.53 -7.34 8.75
N LEU A 21 7.82 -7.79 7.53
CA LEU A 21 8.34 -9.13 7.26
C LEU A 21 9.86 -9.15 7.04
N LYS A 22 10.56 -8.05 7.34
CA LYS A 22 12.01 -7.93 7.18
C LYS A 22 12.80 -9.12 7.76
N ASP A 23 12.41 -9.64 8.92
CA ASP A 23 13.08 -10.77 9.57
C ASP A 23 13.06 -12.07 8.73
N PHE A 24 12.18 -12.17 7.73
CA PHE A 24 12.08 -13.30 6.80
C PHE A 24 12.73 -13.03 5.44
N ASN A 25 12.82 -11.76 5.03
CA ASN A 25 13.40 -11.35 3.75
C ASN A 25 13.95 -9.91 3.83
N ASP A 26 15.23 -9.77 4.15
CA ASP A 26 15.91 -8.47 4.24
C ASP A 26 16.05 -7.73 2.89
N ALA A 27 15.89 -8.42 1.76
CA ALA A 27 16.00 -7.81 0.44
C ALA A 27 14.79 -6.93 0.10
N GLU A 28 13.66 -7.17 0.78
CA GLU A 28 12.42 -6.43 0.57
C GLU A 28 11.96 -5.74 1.84
N LYS A 29 11.26 -4.60 1.68
CA LYS A 29 10.58 -3.91 2.78
C LYS A 29 9.10 -4.27 2.77
N GLU A 30 8.82 -5.57 2.78
CA GLU A 30 7.47 -6.08 2.67
C GLU A 30 6.71 -5.87 3.99
N VAL A 31 5.50 -5.33 3.89
CA VAL A 31 4.57 -5.16 5.00
C VAL A 31 3.29 -5.93 4.70
N LEU A 32 2.91 -6.83 5.59
CA LEU A 32 1.75 -7.69 5.42
C LEU A 32 0.61 -7.28 6.36
N PHE A 33 -0.60 -7.25 5.82
CA PHE A 33 -1.83 -6.96 6.56
C PHE A 33 -2.63 -8.23 6.78
N LYS A 34 -3.29 -8.34 7.94
CA LYS A 34 -4.26 -9.43 8.18
C LYS A 34 -5.43 -9.32 7.21
N ARG A 35 -6.13 -10.45 7.01
CA ARG A 35 -7.36 -10.46 6.19
C ARG A 35 -8.41 -9.52 6.79
N ASN A 36 -9.21 -8.90 5.92
CA ASN A 36 -10.31 -7.99 6.26
C ASN A 36 -9.91 -6.64 6.88
N VAL A 37 -8.63 -6.25 6.80
CA VAL A 37 -8.25 -4.85 7.05
C VAL A 37 -8.95 -3.96 6.01
N LYS A 38 -9.57 -2.88 6.49
CA LYS A 38 -10.31 -1.94 5.66
C LYS A 38 -9.46 -0.72 5.40
N PHE A 39 -9.48 -0.25 4.17
CA PHE A 39 -8.81 0.98 3.78
C PHE A 39 -9.84 1.93 3.17
N LYS A 40 -9.79 3.19 3.59
CA LYS A 40 -10.61 4.27 3.05
C LYS A 40 -9.80 5.03 2.01
N ILE A 41 -10.41 5.24 0.84
CA ILE A 41 -9.81 6.05 -0.21
C ILE A 41 -9.84 7.51 0.22
N ILE A 42 -8.68 8.17 0.21
CA ILE A 42 -8.54 9.58 0.55
C ILE A 42 -8.27 10.45 -0.68
N SER A 43 -7.65 9.89 -1.72
CA SER A 43 -7.38 10.61 -2.96
C SER A 43 -7.26 9.66 -4.15
N GLN A 44 -7.61 10.15 -5.34
CA GLN A 44 -7.46 9.47 -6.61
C GLN A 44 -6.96 10.47 -7.65
N TYR A 45 -5.86 10.16 -8.31
CA TYR A 45 -5.28 11.04 -9.33
C TYR A 45 -4.44 10.27 -10.34
N LEU A 46 -4.11 10.93 -11.45
CA LEU A 46 -3.14 10.43 -12.42
C LEU A 46 -1.78 11.05 -12.16
N LEU A 47 -0.74 10.23 -12.07
CA LEU A 47 0.64 10.68 -12.02
C LEU A 47 1.40 10.03 -13.17
N ASN A 48 1.94 10.83 -14.09
CA ASN A 48 2.64 10.37 -15.29
C ASN A 48 1.81 9.36 -16.12
N GLY A 49 0.50 9.62 -16.25
CA GLY A 49 -0.43 8.75 -16.99
C GLY A 49 -0.86 7.48 -16.24
N LYS A 50 -0.40 7.28 -15.00
CA LYS A 50 -0.73 6.10 -14.19
C LYS A 50 -1.73 6.46 -13.09
N PRO A 51 -2.77 5.65 -12.87
CA PRO A 51 -3.69 5.87 -11.76
C PRO A 51 -3.00 5.58 -10.43
N ILE A 52 -3.14 6.53 -9.52
CA ILE A 52 -2.72 6.46 -8.13
C ILE A 52 -3.96 6.52 -7.26
N MET A 53 -4.02 5.63 -6.28
CA MET A 53 -5.01 5.65 -5.21
C MET A 53 -4.29 5.79 -3.88
N GLU A 54 -4.56 6.85 -3.15
CA GLU A 54 -4.11 6.99 -1.77
C GLU A 54 -5.19 6.51 -0.82
N VAL A 55 -4.77 5.73 0.17
CA VAL A 55 -5.66 5.14 1.16
C VAL A 55 -5.13 5.29 2.58
N GLU A 56 -6.03 5.30 3.55
CA GLU A 56 -5.74 5.23 4.97
C GLU A 56 -6.39 3.97 5.57
N GLU A 57 -5.70 3.26 6.45
CA GLU A 57 -6.30 2.18 7.23
C GLU A 57 -7.40 2.74 8.12
N VAL A 58 -8.57 2.07 8.14
CA VAL A 58 -9.69 2.44 8.99
C VAL A 58 -9.52 1.78 10.36
N GLU A 59 -9.46 2.59 11.41
CA GLU A 59 -9.50 2.10 12.79
C GLU A 59 -10.80 1.31 13.02
N GLN A 60 -10.67 0.10 13.59
CA GLN A 60 -11.80 -0.76 13.94
C GLN A 60 -12.41 -0.39 15.28
#